data_AF-A0A975A6F5-F1
#
_entry.id   AF-A0A975A6F5-F1
#
_cell.length_a   1.000
_cell.length_b   1.000
_cell.length_c   1.000
_cell.angle_alpha   90.00
_cell.angle_beta   90.00
_cell.angle_gamma   90.00
#
_symmetry.space_group_name_H-M   'P 1'
#
loop_
_entity.id
_entity.type
_entity.pdbx_description
1 polymer ?
#
loop_
_entity_poly.entity_id
_entity_poly.type
_entity_poly.pdbx_seq_one_letter_code
_entity_poly.pdbx_strand_id
1 'polypeptide(L)'
;MFNPMIGMPQGLEWLVILAIVVLVFGAAKLPDLARSSGQALRIFKTETKGLRDDDTDKTPEQREIEARAKAADAARDQTHGQSHDQTLDRAPRGDASGEVLRERRDDTTA
;
A
#
# COMPACT_ATOMS: atom_id res chain seq x y z
N MET A 1 -43.55 45.90 18.90
CA MET A 1 -43.70 45.01 20.07
C MET A 1 -43.77 43.58 19.58
N PHE A 2 -42.62 42.94 19.41
CA PHE A 2 -42.50 41.52 19.09
C PHE A 2 -41.40 41.00 20.02
N ASN A 3 -41.79 40.62 21.23
CA ASN A 3 -40.88 40.10 22.23
C ASN A 3 -41.34 38.67 22.52
N PRO A 4 -40.80 37.66 21.81
CA PRO A 4 -41.12 36.29 22.11
C PRO A 4 -40.53 35.98 23.49
N MET A 5 -41.35 35.34 24.29
CA MET A 5 -41.02 34.76 25.58
C MET A 5 -39.88 33.75 25.39
N ILE A 6 -38.65 34.26 25.52
CA ILE A 6 -37.39 33.52 25.67
C ILE A 6 -37.54 32.68 26.93
N GLY A 7 -38.12 31.50 26.77
CA GLY A 7 -38.54 30.65 27.89
C GLY A 7 -38.30 29.16 27.69
N MET A 8 -37.76 28.74 26.53
CA MET A 8 -37.30 27.37 26.33
C MET A 8 -35.99 27.36 25.53
N PRO A 9 -34.83 27.58 26.18
CA PRO A 9 -33.55 27.12 25.62
C PRO A 9 -33.72 25.60 25.45
N GLN A 10 -33.33 24.90 24.39
CA GLN A 10 -31.93 24.59 24.05
C GLN A 10 -31.79 24.18 22.56
N GLY A 11 -32.80 24.44 21.71
CA GLY A 11 -32.86 23.86 20.36
C GLY A 11 -33.43 24.76 19.27
N LEU A 12 -34.26 25.75 19.61
CA LEU A 12 -34.83 26.65 18.60
C LEU A 12 -33.77 27.62 18.04
N GLU A 13 -32.78 27.99 18.84
CA GLU A 13 -31.66 28.83 18.43
C GLU A 13 -30.87 28.17 17.28
N TRP A 14 -30.59 26.87 17.39
CA TRP A 14 -29.94 26.10 16.32
C TRP A 14 -30.78 26.06 15.05
N LEU A 15 -32.09 25.93 15.18
CA LEU A 15 -33.03 25.95 14.06
C LEU A 15 -33.05 27.30 13.34
N VAL A 16 -33.01 28.41 14.09
CA VAL A 16 -32.95 29.76 13.52
C VAL A 16 -31.64 29.99 12.78
N ILE A 17 -30.51 29.58 13.36
CA ILE A 17 -29.20 29.70 12.69
C ILE A 17 -29.18 28.86 11.41
N LEU A 18 -29.65 27.61 11.48
CA LEU A 18 -29.74 26.74 10.31
C LEU A 18 -30.64 27.35 9.24
N ALA A 19 -31.78 27.93 9.62
CA ALA A 19 -32.68 28.60 8.69
C ALA A 19 -32.00 29.77 7.97
N ILE A 20 -31.21 30.59 8.68
CA ILE A 20 -30.44 31.70 8.08
C ILE A 20 -29.40 31.16 7.08
N VAL A 21 -28.65 30.12 7.46
CA VAL A 21 -27.66 29.49 6.57
C VAL A 21 -28.34 28.93 5.32
N VAL A 22 -29.47 28.23 5.46
CA VAL A 22 -30.26 27.73 4.32
C VAL A 22 -30.76 28.88 3.45
N LEU A 23 -31.13 30.02 4.02
CA LEU A 23 -31.61 31.18 3.26
C LEU A 23 -30.51 31.85 2.43
N VAL A 24 -29.29 31.96 2.99
CA VAL A 24 -28.13 32.57 2.31
C VAL A 24 -27.54 31.64 1.25
N PHE A 25 -27.35 30.36 1.58
CA PHE A 25 -26.73 29.38 0.69
C PHE A 25 -27.73 28.67 -0.23
N GLY A 26 -29.00 28.60 0.16
CA GLY A 26 -30.05 27.85 -0.52
C GLY A 26 -30.14 26.39 -0.05
N ALA A 27 -31.36 25.85 -0.01
CA ALA A 27 -31.63 24.46 0.39
C ALA A 27 -30.95 23.41 -0.49
N ALA A 28 -30.65 23.74 -1.75
CA ALA A 28 -29.96 22.85 -2.68
C ALA A 28 -28.44 22.79 -2.48
N LYS A 29 -27.80 23.81 -1.89
CA LYS A 29 -26.34 23.90 -1.79
C LYS A 29 -25.76 23.29 -0.52
N LEU A 30 -26.47 23.35 0.59
CA LEU A 30 -26.07 22.66 1.83
C LEU A 30 -25.84 21.15 1.66
N PRO A 31 -26.75 20.36 1.05
CA PRO A 31 -26.53 18.92 0.88
C PRO A 31 -25.40 18.61 -0.10
N ASP A 32 -25.17 19.47 -1.09
CA ASP A 32 -24.11 19.29 -2.09
C ASP A 32 -22.71 19.50 -1.47
N LEU A 33 -22.58 20.56 -0.65
CA LEU A 33 -21.37 20.84 0.15
C LEU A 33 -21.12 19.76 1.22
N ALA A 34 -22.18 19.27 1.87
CA ALA A 34 -22.07 18.20 2.84
C ALA A 34 -21.65 16.87 2.19
N ARG A 35 -22.15 16.54 0.98
CA ARG A 35 -21.78 15.32 0.26
C ARG A 35 -20.32 15.32 -0.16
N SER A 36 -19.85 16.38 -0.79
CA SER A 36 -18.44 16.51 -1.23
C SER A 36 -17.47 16.48 -0.04
N SER A 37 -17.77 17.23 1.03
CA SER A 37 -16.94 17.23 2.25
C SER A 37 -17.00 15.89 2.99
N GLY A 38 -18.17 15.26 3.05
CA GLY A 38 -18.36 13.95 3.68
C GLY A 38 -17.64 12.82 2.94
N GLN A 39 -17.54 12.89 1.61
CA GLN A 39 -16.75 11.94 0.82
C GLN A 39 -15.25 12.06 1.13
N ALA A 40 -14.71 13.27 1.22
CA ALA A 40 -13.32 13.49 1.60
C ALA A 40 -13.02 12.96 3.01
N LEU A 41 -13.88 13.27 3.98
CA LEU A 41 -13.77 12.76 5.35
C LEU A 41 -13.91 11.23 5.43
N ARG A 42 -14.75 10.62 4.58
CA ARG A 42 -14.92 9.17 4.52
C ARG A 42 -13.65 8.48 4.03
N ILE A 43 -13.07 8.96 2.93
CA ILE A 43 -11.83 8.40 2.38
C ILE A 43 -10.71 8.53 3.42
N PHE A 44 -10.53 9.73 3.96
CA PHE A 44 -9.55 9.98 5.02
C PHE A 44 -9.75 9.08 6.23
N LYS A 45 -10.99 8.88 6.69
CA LYS A 45 -11.29 7.99 7.81
C LYS A 45 -11.04 6.52 7.48
N THR A 46 -11.32 6.06 6.27
CA THR A 46 -11.06 4.67 5.86
C THR A 46 -9.56 4.40 5.76
N GLU A 47 -8.79 5.30 5.16
CA GLU A 47 -7.33 5.19 5.10
C GLU A 47 -6.72 5.26 6.50
N THR A 48 -7.12 6.26 7.30
CA THR A 48 -6.64 6.40 8.69
C THR A 48 -7.06 5.21 9.57
N LYS A 49 -8.23 4.62 9.34
CA LYS A 49 -8.66 3.42 10.05
C LYS A 49 -7.77 2.23 9.68
N GLY A 50 -7.43 2.03 8.40
CA GLY A 50 -6.50 0.97 7.99
C GLY A 50 -5.16 1.03 8.72
N LEU A 51 -4.62 2.23 8.97
CA LEU A 51 -3.39 2.43 9.74
C LEU A 51 -3.54 2.16 11.24
N ARG A 52 -4.76 2.25 11.78
CA ARG A 52 -5.05 2.16 13.23
C ARG A 52 -5.60 0.79 13.63
N ASP A 53 -6.28 0.10 12.72
CA ASP A 53 -6.86 -1.24 12.86
C ASP A 53 -5.76 -2.31 12.89
N ASP A 54 -4.65 -2.09 12.15
CA ASP A 54 -3.50 -3.01 12.10
C ASP A 54 -2.82 -3.22 13.48
N ASP A 55 -2.91 -2.22 14.36
CA ASP A 55 -2.35 -2.26 15.71
C ASP A 55 -3.37 -2.55 16.82
N THR A 56 -4.68 -2.44 16.58
CA THR A 56 -5.67 -2.47 17.67
C THR A 56 -6.76 -3.53 17.56
N ASP A 57 -7.04 -4.07 16.36
CA ASP A 57 -8.21 -4.96 16.14
C ASP A 57 -7.85 -6.44 15.88
N LYS A 58 -6.56 -6.77 15.71
CA LYS A 58 -6.11 -8.17 15.61
C LYS A 58 -6.11 -8.82 16.99
N THR A 59 -7.02 -9.78 17.21
CA THR A 59 -6.95 -10.68 18.37
C THR A 59 -5.60 -11.40 18.40
N PRO A 60 -5.07 -11.76 19.58
CA PRO A 60 -3.77 -12.44 19.69
C PRO A 60 -3.66 -13.67 18.77
N GLU A 61 -4.76 -14.40 18.58
CA GLU A 61 -4.85 -15.54 17.65
C GLU A 61 -4.68 -15.13 16.18
N GLN A 62 -5.26 -14.00 15.75
CA GLN A 62 -5.11 -13.51 14.37
C GLN A 62 -3.68 -13.02 14.10
N ARG A 63 -3.03 -12.40 15.10
CA ARG A 63 -1.61 -12.00 15.00
C ARG A 63 -0.69 -13.21 14.89
N GLU A 64 -0.98 -14.29 15.61
CA GLU A 64 -0.20 -15.54 15.54
C GLU A 64 -0.36 -16.23 14.19
N ILE A 65 -1.58 -16.30 13.65
CA ILE A 65 -1.85 -16.88 12.33
C ILE A 65 -1.16 -16.07 11.22
N GLU A 66 -1.20 -14.74 11.28
CA GLU A 66 -0.55 -13.87 10.30
C GLU A 66 0.98 -13.90 10.40
N ALA A 67 1.54 -13.95 11.61
CA ALA A 67 2.98 -14.12 11.82
C ALA A 67 3.48 -15.47 11.29
N ARG A 68 2.70 -16.54 11.49
CA ARG A 68 3.01 -17.88 10.98
C ARG A 68 2.85 -17.96 9.46
N ALA A 69 1.88 -17.25 8.89
CA ALA A 69 1.70 -17.12 7.44
C ALA A 69 2.85 -16.33 6.79
N LYS A 70 3.27 -15.20 7.38
CA LYS A 70 4.43 -14.42 6.94
C LYS A 70 5.74 -15.22 7.03
N ALA A 71 5.92 -16.00 8.09
CA ALA A 71 7.10 -16.87 8.25
C ALA A 71 7.12 -18.01 7.22
N ALA A 72 5.95 -18.56 6.87
CA ALA A 72 5.84 -19.59 5.84
C ALA A 72 6.08 -19.04 4.43
N ASP A 73 5.66 -17.81 4.15
CA ASP A 73 5.89 -17.13 2.86
C ASP A 73 7.38 -16.76 2.68
N ALA A 74 8.02 -16.23 3.73
CA ALA A 74 9.46 -15.94 3.73
C ALA A 74 10.36 -17.19 3.59
N ALA A 75 9.88 -18.37 4.01
CA ALA A 75 10.58 -19.65 3.80
C ALA A 75 10.38 -20.20 2.37
N ARG A 76 9.27 -19.85 1.70
CA ARG A 76 8.99 -20.24 0.31
C ARG A 76 9.81 -19.45 -0.70
N ASP A 77 10.05 -18.17 -0.43
CA ASP A 77 10.87 -17.30 -1.29
C ASP A 77 12.35 -17.76 -1.36
N GLN A 78 12.90 -18.24 -0.25
CA GLN A 78 14.27 -18.80 -0.19
C GLN A 78 14.44 -20.10 -1.00
N THR A 79 13.35 -20.82 -1.28
CA THR A 79 13.43 -22.07 -2.06
C THR A 79 13.40 -21.80 -3.58
N HIS A 80 12.96 -20.61 -4.03
CA HIS A 80 12.84 -20.28 -5.45
C HIS A 80 13.98 -19.40 -6.00
N GLY A 81 14.82 -18.81 -5.14
CA GLY A 81 15.94 -17.94 -5.55
C GLY A 81 17.29 -18.64 -5.79
N GLN A 82 17.49 -19.90 -5.36
CA GLN A 82 18.84 -20.51 -5.33
C GLN A 82 19.12 -21.52 -6.46
N SER A 83 18.17 -21.75 -7.37
CA SER A 83 18.35 -22.67 -8.52
C SER A 83 18.77 -21.99 -9.83
N HIS A 84 18.99 -20.67 -9.83
CA HIS A 84 19.26 -19.91 -11.07
C HIS A 84 20.65 -19.25 -11.16
N ASP A 85 21.63 -19.68 -10.35
CA ASP A 85 23.02 -19.17 -10.40
C ASP A 85 24.11 -20.26 -10.38
N GLN A 86 23.76 -21.55 -10.37
CA GLN A 86 24.74 -22.64 -10.25
C GLN A 86 25.07 -23.33 -11.59
N THR A 87 25.13 -22.59 -12.70
CA THR A 87 25.53 -23.15 -14.02
C THR A 87 26.64 -22.39 -14.73
N LEU A 88 27.22 -21.33 -14.16
CA LEU A 88 28.27 -20.54 -14.84
C LEU A 88 29.68 -20.60 -14.23
N ASP A 89 29.90 -21.29 -13.10
CA ASP A 89 31.23 -21.30 -12.43
C ASP A 89 31.87 -22.70 -12.25
N ARG A 90 31.46 -23.69 -13.05
CA ARG A 90 32.14 -25.01 -13.07
C ARG A 90 32.69 -25.34 -14.45
N ALA A 91 33.60 -24.51 -14.96
CA ALA A 91 34.54 -24.95 -15.97
C ALA A 91 35.78 -25.57 -15.29
N PRO A 92 36.09 -26.84 -15.53
CA PRO A 92 37.19 -27.54 -14.87
C PRO A 92 38.55 -27.09 -15.42
N ARG A 93 39.53 -26.96 -14.51
CA ARG A 93 40.95 -26.86 -14.83
C ARG A 93 41.40 -28.13 -15.60
N GLY A 94 41.71 -27.98 -16.88
CA GLY A 94 42.52 -28.88 -17.71
C GLY A 94 43.55 -28.02 -18.46
N ASP A 95 44.85 -28.19 -18.19
CA ASP A 95 45.74 -29.10 -18.93
C ASP A 95 46.32 -28.55 -20.25
N ALA A 96 46.72 -27.27 -20.29
CA ALA A 96 47.61 -26.75 -21.35
C ALA A 96 49.09 -27.11 -21.13
N SER A 97 49.37 -28.33 -20.67
CA SER A 97 50.72 -28.90 -20.54
C SER A 97 50.89 -30.04 -21.56
N GLY A 98 51.18 -29.65 -22.80
CA GLY A 98 51.61 -30.51 -23.91
C GLY A 98 51.93 -29.57 -25.08
N GLU A 99 53.16 -29.07 -25.22
CA GLU A 99 54.30 -29.82 -25.72
C GLU A 99 53.97 -30.61 -27.00
N VAL A 100 53.77 -29.93 -28.14
CA VAL A 100 54.16 -30.43 -29.48
C VAL A 100 54.29 -29.21 -30.40
N LEU A 101 55.38 -28.44 -30.40
CA LEU A 101 56.62 -28.73 -31.13
C LEU A 101 56.37 -29.31 -32.53
N ARG A 102 56.56 -28.45 -33.54
CA ARG A 102 56.82 -28.76 -34.97
C ARG A 102 55.58 -29.12 -35.80
N GLU A 103 55.16 -28.15 -36.62
CA GLU A 103 54.99 -28.43 -38.05
C GLU A 103 55.36 -27.15 -38.81
N ARG A 104 56.67 -26.91 -38.85
CA ARG A 104 57.32 -26.26 -39.98
C ARG A 104 57.09 -27.18 -41.18
N ARG A 105 56.15 -26.83 -42.05
CA ARG A 105 56.15 -27.15 -43.47
C ARG A 105 55.39 -26.02 -44.14
N ASP A 106 56.07 -25.12 -44.85
CA ASP A 106 56.47 -25.31 -46.26
C ASP A 106 55.15 -25.49 -47.05
N ASP A 107 54.68 -24.55 -47.87
CA ASP A 107 55.20 -24.26 -49.20
C ASP A 107 54.11 -23.41 -49.90
N THR A 108 54.43 -22.27 -50.50
CA THR A 108 54.76 -22.11 -51.93
C THR A 108 53.55 -21.67 -52.77
N THR A 109 53.77 -20.61 -53.57
CA THR A 109 53.16 -20.37 -54.90
C THR A 109 51.63 -20.06 -54.90
N ALA A 110 51.08 -19.03 -55.52
CA ALA A 110 51.46 -18.18 -56.66
C ALA A 110 50.81 -16.78 -56.51
#